data_AF-A0A6I8LNG0-F1
#
_entry.id   AF-A0A6I8LNG0-F1
#
_cell.length_a   1.000
_cell.length_b   1.000
_cell.length_c   1.000
_cell.angle_alpha   90.00
_cell.angle_beta   90.00
_cell.angle_gamma   90.00
#
_symmetry.space_group_name_H-M   'P 1'
#
loop_
_entity.id
_entity.type
_entity.pdbx_description
1 polymer ?
#
loop_
_entity_poly.entity_id
_entity_poly.type
_entity_poly.pdbx_seq_one_letter_code
_entity_poly.pdbx_strand_id
1 'polypeptide(L)'
;MTPSWLRQRADACDETAVAVNALRGAADDTFDPLRRAAPGWAFAGSVDDMRSRWDGLNDLLHRRLAEGAENFRLSADAYTETDAAGGERIRG
;
A
#
# COMPACT_ATOMS: atom_id res chain seq x y z
N MET A 1 -20.14 6.17 11.05
CA MET A 1 -18.70 6.04 10.79
C MET A 1 -17.99 6.93 11.79
N THR A 2 -16.96 6.46 12.50
CA THR A 2 -16.28 7.24 13.55
C THR A 2 -14.87 7.65 13.10
N PRO A 3 -14.33 8.78 13.61
CA PRO A 3 -12.93 9.14 13.39
C PRO A 3 -11.94 8.02 13.76
N SER A 4 -12.21 7.31 14.86
CA SER A 4 -11.37 6.19 15.31
C SER A 4 -11.33 5.04 14.30
N TRP A 5 -12.48 4.69 13.71
CA TRP A 5 -12.56 3.65 12.69
C TRP A 5 -11.83 4.07 11.41
N LEU A 6 -11.94 5.34 11.00
CA LEU A 6 -11.22 5.87 9.85
C LEU A 6 -9.71 5.82 10.05
N ARG A 7 -9.21 6.21 11.23
CA ARG A 7 -7.78 6.09 11.56
C ARG A 7 -7.29 4.63 11.50
N GLN A 8 -8.06 3.70 12.05
CA GLN A 8 -7.75 2.27 11.93
C GLN A 8 -7.67 1.80 10.47
N ARG A 9 -8.51 2.34 9.57
CA ARG A 9 -8.42 2.03 8.14
C ARG A 9 -7.17 2.61 7.48
N ALA A 10 -6.71 3.78 7.92
CA ALA A 10 -5.44 4.34 7.49
C ALA A 10 -4.27 3.45 7.91
N ASP A 11 -4.26 3.03 9.19
CA ASP A 11 -3.22 2.13 9.73
C ASP A 11 -3.18 0.81 8.96
N ALA A 12 -4.34 0.22 8.66
CA ALA A 12 -4.44 -1.00 7.87
C ALA A 12 -3.87 -0.83 6.43
N CYS A 13 -4.02 0.35 5.82
CA CYS A 13 -3.41 0.66 4.53
C CYS A 13 -1.88 0.72 4.64
N ASP A 14 -1.34 1.34 5.69
CA ASP A 14 0.10 1.43 5.93
C ASP A 14 0.69 0.03 6.20
N GLU A 15 0.05 -0.78 7.05
CA GLU A 15 0.45 -2.16 7.33
C GLU A 15 0.47 -3.02 6.06
N THR A 16 -0.57 -2.88 5.23
CA THR A 16 -0.64 -3.60 3.95
C THR A 16 0.48 -3.16 3.01
N ALA A 17 0.82 -1.87 2.99
CA ALA A 17 1.92 -1.37 2.16
C ALA A 17 3.26 -1.97 2.59
N VAL A 18 3.50 -2.07 3.90
CA VAL A 18 4.70 -2.75 4.44
C VAL A 18 4.74 -4.22 4.01
N ALA A 19 3.62 -4.93 4.13
CA ALA A 19 3.52 -6.33 3.74
C ALA A 19 3.78 -6.54 2.24
N VAL A 20 3.23 -5.68 1.37
CA VAL A 20 3.45 -5.71 -0.08
C VAL A 20 4.93 -5.46 -0.41
N ASN A 21 5.56 -4.47 0.22
CA ASN A 21 6.99 -4.20 0.02
C ASN A 21 7.87 -5.41 0.39
N ALA A 22 7.52 -6.14 1.46
CA ALA A 22 8.27 -7.32 1.88
C ALA A 22 8.22 -8.44 0.82
N LEU A 23 7.10 -8.57 0.10
CA LEU A 23 6.98 -9.52 -1.01
C LEU A 23 7.88 -9.14 -2.20
N ARG A 24 8.17 -7.83 -2.38
CA ARG A 24 9.07 -7.36 -3.45
C ARG A 24 10.45 -8.00 -3.33
N GLY A 25 11.05 -7.92 -2.15
CA GLY A 25 12.37 -8.51 -1.88
C GLY A 25 12.41 -10.03 -2.06
N ALA A 26 11.39 -10.75 -1.56
CA ALA A 26 11.33 -12.20 -1.70
C ALA A 26 11.25 -12.66 -3.17
N ALA A 27 10.58 -11.89 -4.03
CA ALA A 27 10.54 -12.17 -5.47
C ALA A 27 11.90 -11.91 -6.14
N ASP A 28 12.56 -10.79 -5.80
CA ASP A 28 13.88 -10.44 -6.32
C ASP A 28 14.94 -11.50 -5.99
N ASP A 29 14.91 -12.02 -4.77
CA ASP A 29 15.77 -13.11 -4.29
C ASP A 29 15.57 -14.42 -5.09
N THR A 30 14.39 -14.61 -5.68
CA THR A 30 14.05 -15.84 -6.41
C THR A 30 14.43 -15.77 -7.90
N PHE A 31 14.39 -14.59 -8.52
CA PHE A 31 14.65 -14.43 -9.95
C PHE A 31 16.08 -14.79 -10.36
N ASP A 32 17.07 -14.43 -9.53
CA ASP A 32 18.48 -14.66 -9.83
C ASP A 32 18.86 -16.16 -9.83
N PRO A 33 18.47 -16.97 -8.82
CA PRO A 33 18.61 -18.42 -8.86
C PRO A 33 17.93 -19.06 -10.07
N LEU A 34 16.71 -18.61 -10.41
CA LEU A 34 15.93 -19.15 -11.52
C LEU A 34 16.66 -18.96 -12.86
N ARG A 35 17.21 -17.76 -13.08
CA ARG A 35 17.97 -17.43 -14.30
C ARG A 35 19.24 -18.27 -14.43
N ARG A 36 19.96 -18.50 -13.32
CA ARG A 36 21.17 -19.34 -13.30
C ARG A 36 20.89 -20.81 -13.59
N ALA A 37 19.70 -21.31 -13.22
CA ALA A 37 19.33 -22.71 -13.41
C ALA A 37 18.93 -23.06 -14.87
N ALA A 38 18.64 -22.07 -15.72
CA ALA A 38 18.16 -22.29 -17.09
C ALA A 38 18.98 -21.55 -18.17
N PRO A 39 20.31 -21.76 -18.25
CA PRO A 39 21.14 -21.08 -19.26
C PRO A 39 20.73 -21.50 -20.67
N GLY A 40 20.55 -20.52 -21.57
CA GLY A 40 20.19 -20.74 -22.97
C GLY A 40 18.70 -20.96 -23.25
N TRP A 41 17.85 -20.96 -22.21
CA TRP A 41 16.41 -21.10 -22.39
C TRP A 41 15.79 -19.76 -22.80
N ALA A 42 14.94 -19.75 -23.83
CA ALA A 42 14.23 -18.56 -24.30
C ALA A 42 13.38 -17.89 -23.20
N PHE A 43 12.89 -18.68 -22.23
CA PHE A 43 12.15 -18.20 -21.07
C PHE A 43 12.98 -17.28 -20.14
N ALA A 44 14.32 -17.36 -20.13
CA ALA A 44 15.14 -16.53 -19.26
C ALA A 44 14.93 -15.02 -19.51
N GLY A 45 14.65 -14.60 -20.76
CA GLY A 45 14.31 -13.21 -21.06
C GLY A 45 12.95 -12.78 -20.49
N SER A 46 12.00 -13.70 -20.33
CA SER A 46 10.70 -13.41 -19.72
C SER A 46 10.77 -13.20 -18.20
N VAL A 47 11.86 -13.64 -17.56
CA VAL A 47 12.10 -13.41 -16.12
C VAL A 47 12.31 -11.94 -15.84
N ASP A 48 13.07 -11.23 -16.69
CA ASP A 48 13.29 -9.79 -16.55
C ASP A 48 11.99 -9.00 -16.79
N ASP A 49 11.19 -9.40 -17.78
CA ASP A 49 9.86 -8.82 -18.02
C ASP A 49 8.91 -9.05 -16.83
N MET A 50 8.94 -10.23 -16.23
CA MET A 50 8.15 -10.55 -15.04
C MET A 50 8.59 -9.70 -13.84
N ARG A 51 9.91 -9.53 -13.63
CA ARG A 51 10.45 -8.64 -12.60
C ARG A 51 9.96 -7.21 -12.80
N SER A 52 10.06 -6.67 -14.02
CA SER A 52 9.60 -5.31 -14.32
C SER A 52 8.09 -5.11 -14.07
N ARG A 53 7.26 -6.09 -14.45
CA ARG A 53 5.82 -6.04 -14.19
C ARG A 53 5.51 -6.12 -12.69
N TRP A 54 6.26 -6.93 -11.96
CA TRP A 54 6.13 -7.06 -10.51
C TRP A 54 6.52 -5.76 -9.78
N ASP A 55 7.62 -5.12 -10.19
CA ASP A 55 8.02 -3.80 -9.68
C ASP A 55 6.94 -2.75 -9.93
N GLY A 56 6.43 -2.68 -11.16
CA GLY A 56 5.37 -1.73 -11.52
C GLY A 56 4.08 -1.94 -10.73
N LEU A 57 3.71 -3.19 -10.46
CA LEU A 57 2.55 -3.50 -9.61
C LEU A 57 2.78 -3.09 -8.16
N ASN A 58 3.97 -3.34 -7.59
CA ASN A 58 4.31 -2.90 -6.24
C ASN A 58 4.22 -1.39 -6.11
N ASP A 59 4.82 -0.66 -7.04
CA ASP A 59 4.81 0.80 -7.03
C ASP A 59 3.37 1.35 -7.12
N LEU A 60 2.51 0.73 -7.94
CA LEU A 60 1.10 1.08 -8.03
C LEU A 60 0.37 0.80 -6.71
N LEU A 61 0.54 -0.37 -6.11
CA LEU A 61 -0.09 -0.74 -4.85
C LEU A 61 0.33 0.20 -3.73
N HIS A 62 1.62 0.49 -3.60
CA HIS A 62 2.14 1.44 -2.62
C HIS A 62 1.50 2.82 -2.76
N ARG A 63 1.43 3.34 -3.99
CA ARG A 63 0.80 4.65 -4.24
C ARG A 63 -0.66 4.66 -3.83
N ARG A 64 -1.42 3.63 -4.20
CA ARG A 64 -2.85 3.54 -3.89
C ARG A 64 -3.12 3.36 -2.39
N LEU A 65 -2.29 2.59 -1.70
CA LEU A 65 -2.39 2.41 -0.25
C LEU A 65 -2.05 3.70 0.49
N ALA A 66 -1.01 4.43 0.05
CA ALA A 66 -0.66 5.72 0.62
C ALA A 66 -1.76 6.78 0.39
N GLU A 67 -2.28 6.88 -0.83
CA GLU A 67 -3.42 7.75 -1.16
C GLU A 67 -4.65 7.38 -0.31
N GLY A 68 -4.95 6.09 -0.16
CA GLY A 68 -6.06 5.60 0.66
C GLY A 68 -5.89 5.94 2.13
N ALA A 69 -4.71 5.72 2.70
CA ALA A 69 -4.40 6.03 4.09
C ALA A 69 -4.59 7.52 4.37
N GLU A 70 -4.07 8.39 3.49
CA GLU A 70 -4.21 9.83 3.64
C GLU A 70 -5.66 10.29 3.57
N ASN A 71 -6.43 9.77 2.62
CA ASN A 71 -7.86 10.08 2.51
C ASN A 71 -8.63 9.67 3.77
N PHE A 72 -8.27 8.54 4.39
CA PHE A 72 -8.87 8.11 5.66
C PHE A 72 -8.52 9.07 6.81
N ARG A 73 -7.26 9.53 6.91
CA ARG A 73 -6.83 10.51 7.92
C ARG A 73 -7.55 11.85 7.76
N LEU A 74 -7.54 12.41 6.55
CA LEU A 74 -8.25 13.65 6.23
C LEU A 74 -9.74 13.56 6.54
N SER A 75 -10.37 12.42 6.23
CA SER A 75 -11.76 12.19 6.59
C SER A 75 -11.95 12.14 8.11
N ALA A 76 -11.08 11.45 8.85
CA ALA A 76 -11.17 11.34 10.30
C ALA A 76 -11.07 12.70 10.99
N ASP A 77 -10.20 13.56 10.50
CA ASP A 77 -10.00 14.90 11.03
C ASP A 77 -11.23 15.78 10.74
N ALA A 78 -11.78 15.73 9.53
CA ALA A 78 -13.02 16.44 9.18
C ALA A 78 -14.22 16.03 10.06
N TYR A 79 -14.37 14.75 10.38
CA TYR A 79 -15.42 14.29 11.31
C TYR A 79 -15.18 14.81 12.73
N THR A 80 -13.92 14.81 13.19
CA THR A 80 -13.55 15.30 14.52
C THR A 80 -13.86 16.79 14.68
N GLU A 81 -13.55 17.59 13.67
CA GLU A 81 -13.83 19.03 13.63
C GLU A 81 -15.33 19.32 13.62
N THR A 82 -16.10 18.55 12.82
CA THR A 82 -17.56 18.71 12.74
C THR A 82 -18.24 18.41 14.08
N ASP A 83 -17.83 17.32 14.74
CA ASP A 83 -18.35 16.94 16.05
C ASP A 83 -18.01 17.99 17.13
N ALA A 84 -16.79 18.54 17.09
CA ALA A 84 -16.38 19.62 18.00
C ALA A 84 -17.21 20.89 17.81
N ALA A 85 -17.39 21.34 16.55
CA ALA A 85 -18.18 22.53 16.23
C ALA A 85 -19.66 22.36 16.59
N GLY A 86 -20.22 21.16 16.39
CA GLY A 86 -21.59 20.84 16.81
C GLY A 86 -21.78 20.87 18.33
N GLY A 87 -20.79 20.39 19.09
CA GLY A 87 -20.80 20.41 20.56
C GLY A 87 -20.69 21.81 21.15
N GLU A 88 -19.93 22.70 20.52
CA GLU A 88 -19.77 24.10 20.94
C GLU A 88 -21.07 24.90 20.73
N ARG A 89 -21.79 24.65 19.62
CA ARG A 89 -23.07 25.30 19.29
C ARG A 89 -24.24 24.91 20.19
N ILE A 90 -24.14 23.81 20.93
CA ILE A 90 -25.17 23.37 21.90
C ILE A 90 -24.92 23.95 23.30
N ARG A 91 -23.68 24.41 23.57
CA ARG A 91 -23.28 24.96 24.88
C ARG A 91 -23.27 26.50 24.96
N GLY A 92 -23.37 27.20 23.82
CA GLY A 92 -23.53 28.65 23.75
C GLY A 92 -24.99 29.04 23.58
#